data_AF-A0A0A3XR94-F1
#
_entry.id   AF-A0A0A3XR94-F1
#
_cell.length_a   1.000
_cell.length_b   1.000
_cell.length_c   1.000
_cell.angle_alpha   90.00
_cell.angle_beta   90.00
_cell.angle_gamma   90.00
#
_symmetry.space_group_name_H-M   'P 1'
#
loop_
_entity.id
_entity.type
_entity.pdbx_description
1 polymer ?
#
loop_
_entity_poly.entity_id
_entity_poly.type
_entity_poly.pdbx_seq_one_letter_code
_entity_poly.pdbx_strand_id
1 'polypeptide(L)'
;MLVEYDAASKLLSAALNSKDVQRVLKSRDELEMLKLQAKRVLDRQLLADATEFQMRVERWLGVLLGDAKNAGYLGEGRKRKDEGSRVTLRDLGIDRKLSARAQKAAALKDDAFAEIVSDVRTRIVSGGAHQLNPNSATRGGSAASDESLFDRPLLDGTRIGNVRLGKLRGRIEALVAEAKLLQAIHDHVGGSGDGLATVASAISEHKLQEIVLGIE
;
A
#
# COMPACT_ATOMS: atom_id res chain seq x y z
N MET A 1 14.34 -4.66 -15.04
CA MET A 1 13.72 -3.35 -15.27
C MET A 1 13.20 -3.14 -16.70
N LEU A 2 14.02 -3.00 -17.77
CA LEU A 2 13.47 -2.77 -19.13
C LEU A 2 12.60 -3.93 -19.66
N VAL A 3 13.00 -5.18 -19.45
CA VAL A 3 12.26 -6.36 -19.95
C VAL A 3 10.86 -6.50 -19.33
N GLU A 4 10.71 -6.17 -18.05
CA GLU A 4 9.44 -6.27 -17.31
C GLU A 4 8.48 -5.14 -17.68
N TYR A 5 9.02 -3.93 -17.86
CA TYR A 5 8.25 -2.79 -18.37
C TYR A 5 7.74 -3.04 -19.80
N ASP A 6 8.62 -3.54 -20.68
CA ASP A 6 8.25 -3.90 -22.05
C ASP A 6 7.18 -4.99 -22.07
N ALA A 7 7.26 -5.97 -21.16
CA ALA A 7 6.22 -6.98 -20.99
C ALA A 7 4.89 -6.32 -20.60
N ALA A 8 4.88 -5.44 -19.60
CA ALA A 8 3.69 -4.72 -19.15
C ALA A 8 3.04 -3.90 -20.29
N SER A 9 3.86 -3.18 -21.06
CA SER A 9 3.43 -2.39 -22.22
C SER A 9 2.81 -3.28 -23.31
N LYS A 10 3.46 -4.40 -23.65
CA LYS A 10 2.93 -5.38 -24.61
C LYS A 10 1.57 -5.93 -24.17
N LEU A 11 1.39 -6.21 -22.87
CA LEU A 11 0.12 -6.70 -22.32
C LEU A 11 -1.00 -5.66 -22.46
N LEU A 12 -0.70 -4.39 -22.16
CA LEU A 12 -1.64 -3.30 -22.34
C LEU A 12 -2.05 -3.17 -23.81
N SER A 13 -1.09 -3.11 -24.73
CA SER A 13 -1.37 -3.02 -26.17
C SER A 13 -2.17 -4.23 -26.66
N ALA A 14 -1.84 -5.45 -26.21
CA ALA A 14 -2.57 -6.65 -26.57
C ALA A 14 -4.02 -6.63 -26.09
N ALA A 15 -4.29 -6.07 -24.91
CA ALA A 15 -5.64 -5.93 -24.36
C ALA A 15 -6.45 -4.86 -25.10
N LEU A 16 -5.89 -3.65 -25.28
CA LEU A 16 -6.59 -2.53 -25.91
C LEU A 16 -6.88 -2.75 -27.39
N ASN A 17 -6.04 -3.54 -28.08
CA ASN A 17 -6.27 -3.91 -29.47
C ASN A 17 -7.24 -5.10 -29.62
N SER A 18 -7.65 -5.74 -28.52
CA SER A 18 -8.54 -6.89 -28.55
C SER A 18 -9.99 -6.49 -28.27
N LYS A 19 -10.91 -7.05 -29.06
CA LYS A 19 -12.36 -7.03 -28.78
C LYS A 19 -12.83 -8.28 -28.03
N ASP A 20 -11.92 -9.22 -27.77
CA ASP A 20 -12.24 -10.48 -27.09
C ASP A 20 -12.04 -10.32 -25.57
N VAL A 21 -13.13 -10.52 -24.84
CA VAL A 21 -13.18 -10.48 -23.39
C VAL A 21 -12.18 -11.46 -22.75
N GLN A 22 -12.03 -12.66 -23.31
CA GLN A 22 -11.13 -13.67 -22.73
C GLN A 22 -9.67 -13.23 -22.81
N ARG A 23 -9.27 -12.61 -23.92
CA ARG A 23 -7.92 -12.05 -24.08
C ARG A 23 -7.65 -10.91 -23.10
N VAL A 24 -8.64 -10.04 -22.88
CA VAL A 24 -8.55 -8.92 -21.93
C VAL A 24 -8.38 -9.44 -20.49
N LEU A 25 -9.12 -10.49 -20.11
CA LEU A 25 -8.97 -11.16 -18.81
C LEU A 25 -7.58 -11.77 -18.64
N LYS A 26 -7.07 -12.47 -19.66
CA LYS A 26 -5.73 -13.03 -19.63
C LYS A 26 -4.65 -11.96 -19.42
N SER A 27 -4.72 -10.84 -20.14
CA SER A 27 -3.79 -9.71 -19.95
C SER A 27 -3.87 -9.14 -18.52
N ARG A 28 -5.07 -9.07 -17.93
CA ARG A 28 -5.27 -8.63 -16.55
C ARG A 28 -4.61 -9.58 -15.56
N ASP A 29 -4.77 -10.89 -15.72
CA ASP A 29 -4.16 -11.88 -14.83
C ASP A 29 -2.63 -11.89 -14.97
N GLU A 30 -2.10 -11.70 -16.18
CA GLU A 30 -0.66 -11.55 -16.41
C GLU A 30 -0.09 -10.28 -15.75
N LEU A 31 -0.85 -9.16 -15.75
CA LEU A 31 -0.49 -7.95 -15.00
C LEU A 31 -0.55 -8.19 -13.48
N GLU A 32 -1.49 -8.99 -12.98
CA GLU A 32 -1.56 -9.35 -11.56
C GLU A 32 -0.30 -10.14 -11.13
N MET A 33 0.16 -11.07 -11.97
CA MET A 33 1.42 -11.80 -11.76
C MET A 33 2.63 -10.85 -11.76
N LEU A 34 2.67 -9.89 -12.67
CA LEU A 34 3.75 -8.88 -12.71
C LEU A 34 3.77 -8.02 -11.45
N LYS A 35 2.61 -7.64 -10.90
CA LYS A 35 2.53 -6.91 -9.63
C LYS A 35 3.07 -7.74 -8.46
N LEU A 36 2.80 -9.05 -8.43
CA LEU A 36 3.35 -9.94 -7.40
C LEU A 36 4.88 -10.03 -7.52
N GLN A 37 5.41 -10.11 -8.74
CA GLN A 37 6.86 -10.08 -8.99
C GLN A 37 7.48 -8.75 -8.54
N ALA A 38 6.88 -7.62 -8.94
CA ALA A 38 7.33 -6.28 -8.53
C ALA A 38 7.40 -6.13 -7.01
N LYS A 39 6.40 -6.65 -6.28
CA LYS A 39 6.42 -6.69 -4.80
C LYS A 39 7.56 -7.53 -4.24
N ARG A 40 7.87 -8.69 -4.85
CA ARG A 40 8.96 -9.58 -4.40
C ARG A 40 10.34 -8.92 -4.55
N VAL A 41 10.55 -8.15 -5.62
CA VAL A 41 11.81 -7.43 -5.86
C VAL A 41 11.81 -6.01 -5.30
N LEU A 42 10.74 -5.60 -4.60
CA LEU A 42 10.55 -4.26 -4.01
C LEU A 42 10.62 -3.12 -5.03
N ASP A 43 10.30 -3.38 -6.30
CA ASP A 43 10.24 -2.36 -7.35
C ASP A 43 8.89 -1.64 -7.33
N ARG A 44 8.90 -0.42 -6.76
CA ARG A 44 7.69 0.41 -6.67
C ARG A 44 7.27 1.03 -8.00
N GLN A 45 8.22 1.29 -8.91
CA GLN A 45 7.89 1.88 -10.21
C GLN A 45 7.16 0.84 -11.06
N LEU A 46 7.72 -0.37 -11.14
CA LEU A 46 7.08 -1.48 -11.85
C LEU A 46 5.70 -1.81 -11.26
N LEU A 47 5.55 -1.76 -9.93
CA LEU A 47 4.26 -1.96 -9.28
C LEU A 47 3.24 -0.87 -9.66
N ALA A 48 3.68 0.39 -9.76
CA ALA A 48 2.84 1.51 -10.13
C ALA A 48 2.40 1.40 -11.61
N ASP A 49 3.34 1.12 -12.51
CA ASP A 49 3.08 0.89 -13.94
C ASP A 49 2.09 -0.27 -14.16
N ALA A 50 2.36 -1.43 -13.57
CA ALA A 50 1.50 -2.60 -13.72
C ALA A 50 0.09 -2.36 -13.13
N THR A 51 -0.01 -1.57 -12.06
CA THR A 51 -1.32 -1.19 -11.48
C THR A 51 -2.08 -0.24 -12.39
N GLU A 52 -1.41 0.77 -12.94
CA GLU A 52 -2.01 1.68 -13.92
C GLU A 52 -2.51 0.91 -15.16
N PHE A 53 -1.68 0.01 -15.71
CA PHE A 53 -2.07 -0.79 -16.87
C PHE A 53 -3.25 -1.70 -16.55
N GLN A 54 -3.27 -2.32 -15.37
CA GLN A 54 -4.43 -3.10 -14.94
C GLN A 54 -5.69 -2.24 -14.88
N MET A 55 -5.63 -1.02 -14.35
CA MET A 55 -6.79 -0.11 -14.32
C MET A 55 -7.30 0.23 -15.73
N ARG A 56 -6.39 0.46 -16.68
CA ARG A 56 -6.74 0.73 -18.09
C ARG A 56 -7.37 -0.49 -18.76
N VAL A 57 -6.82 -1.68 -18.53
CA VAL A 57 -7.37 -2.96 -19.02
C VAL A 57 -8.76 -3.22 -18.43
N GLU A 58 -8.95 -2.99 -17.13
CA GLU A 58 -10.27 -3.13 -16.47
C GLU A 58 -11.28 -2.12 -16.99
N ARG A 59 -10.85 -0.87 -17.29
CA ARG A 59 -11.71 0.12 -17.94
C ARG A 59 -12.16 -0.34 -19.33
N TRP A 60 -11.24 -0.84 -20.14
CA TRP A 60 -11.55 -1.39 -21.47
C TRP A 60 -12.50 -2.59 -21.40
N LEU A 61 -12.30 -3.48 -20.43
CA LEU A 61 -13.23 -4.57 -20.16
C LEU A 61 -14.65 -4.05 -19.88
N GLY A 62 -14.77 -2.96 -19.12
CA GLY A 62 -16.05 -2.32 -18.84
C GLY A 62 -16.76 -1.79 -20.09
N VAL A 63 -16.00 -1.23 -21.04
CA VAL A 63 -16.51 -0.78 -22.34
C VAL A 63 -17.05 -1.98 -23.13
N LEU A 64 -16.26 -3.04 -23.27
CA LEU A 64 -16.68 -4.26 -23.98
C LEU A 64 -17.93 -4.90 -23.37
N LEU A 65 -18.04 -4.93 -22.04
CA LEU A 65 -19.23 -5.44 -21.35
C LEU A 65 -20.45 -4.54 -21.55
N GLY A 66 -20.26 -3.22 -21.61
CA GLY A 66 -21.30 -2.25 -21.94
C GLY A 66 -21.82 -2.47 -23.37
N ASP A 67 -20.91 -2.60 -24.34
CA ASP A 67 -21.23 -2.85 -25.74
C ASP A 67 -21.97 -4.19 -25.92
N ALA A 68 -21.50 -5.25 -25.27
CA ALA A 68 -22.17 -6.56 -25.29
C ALA A 68 -23.57 -6.52 -24.66
N LYS A 69 -23.76 -5.70 -23.61
CA LYS A 69 -25.08 -5.47 -22.99
C LYS A 69 -26.00 -4.70 -23.95
N ASN A 70 -25.51 -3.64 -24.58
CA ASN A 70 -26.27 -2.82 -25.53
C ASN A 70 -26.66 -3.60 -26.79
N ALA A 71 -25.80 -4.49 -27.25
CA ALA A 71 -26.07 -5.38 -28.39
C ALA A 71 -26.98 -6.57 -28.03
N GLY A 72 -27.38 -6.73 -26.77
CA GLY A 72 -28.30 -7.78 -26.31
C GLY A 72 -27.68 -9.17 -26.15
N TYR A 73 -26.36 -9.30 -26.33
CA TYR A 73 -25.62 -10.57 -26.16
C TYR A 73 -25.45 -10.94 -24.67
N LEU A 74 -25.46 -9.97 -23.77
CA LEU A 74 -25.31 -10.18 -22.33
C LEU A 74 -26.67 -10.18 -21.62
N GLY A 75 -27.00 -11.30 -20.97
CA GLY A 75 -28.21 -11.40 -20.14
C GLY A 75 -28.01 -10.85 -18.73
N GLU A 76 -28.98 -10.10 -18.21
CA GLU A 76 -28.98 -9.62 -16.83
C GLU A 76 -29.67 -10.64 -15.92
N GLY A 77 -28.92 -11.25 -15.01
CA GLY A 77 -29.45 -12.22 -14.03
C GLY A 77 -29.30 -13.69 -14.42
N ARG A 78 -30.17 -14.55 -13.85
CA ARG A 78 -30.17 -16.00 -14.09
C ARG A 78 -30.84 -16.27 -15.43
N LYS A 79 -30.16 -16.99 -16.33
CA LYS A 79 -30.73 -17.49 -17.60
C LYS A 79 -32.13 -18.06 -17.36
N ARG A 80 -33.14 -17.49 -18.01
CA ARG A 80 -34.45 -18.16 -18.09
C ARG A 80 -34.31 -19.35 -19.03
N LYS A 81 -35.12 -20.39 -18.81
CA LYS A 81 -35.07 -21.67 -19.57
C LYS A 81 -35.22 -21.47 -21.09
N ASP A 82 -35.80 -20.33 -21.50
CA ASP A 82 -36.11 -20.00 -22.89
C ASP A 82 -35.11 -19.00 -23.54
N GLU A 83 -34.09 -18.51 -22.81
CA GLU A 83 -33.11 -17.52 -23.29
C GLU A 83 -31.83 -18.16 -23.85
N GLY A 84 -31.98 -19.19 -24.69
CA GLY A 84 -30.89 -20.08 -25.14
C GLY A 84 -29.65 -19.42 -25.79
N SER A 85 -29.68 -18.13 -26.12
CA SER A 85 -28.59 -17.41 -26.81
C SER A 85 -27.82 -16.38 -25.97
N ARG A 86 -28.28 -16.01 -24.76
CA ARG A 86 -27.61 -14.98 -23.96
C ARG A 86 -26.38 -15.54 -23.24
N VAL A 87 -25.25 -14.85 -23.29
CA VAL A 87 -24.05 -15.25 -22.52
C VAL A 87 -24.12 -14.57 -21.15
N THR A 88 -23.86 -15.32 -20.07
CA THR A 88 -23.79 -14.74 -18.72
C THR A 88 -22.37 -14.34 -18.36
N LEU A 89 -22.21 -13.43 -17.39
CA LEU A 89 -20.89 -13.06 -16.86
C LEU A 89 -20.11 -14.28 -16.34
N ARG A 90 -20.81 -15.25 -15.74
CA ARG A 90 -20.19 -16.50 -15.25
C ARG A 90 -19.71 -17.38 -16.39
N ASP A 91 -20.44 -17.44 -17.50
CA ASP A 91 -20.01 -18.18 -18.71
C ASP A 91 -18.69 -17.59 -19.27
N LEU A 92 -18.47 -16.28 -19.08
CA LEU A 92 -17.23 -15.59 -19.46
C LEU A 92 -16.12 -15.66 -18.39
N GLY A 93 -16.35 -16.32 -17.25
CA GLY A 93 -15.38 -16.37 -16.15
C GLY A 93 -15.22 -15.05 -15.38
N ILE A 94 -16.16 -14.11 -15.52
CA ILE A 94 -16.08 -12.78 -14.89
C ILE A 94 -16.82 -12.78 -13.56
N ASP A 95 -16.10 -12.46 -12.48
CA ASP A 95 -16.73 -12.23 -11.18
C ASP A 95 -17.60 -10.96 -11.17
N ARG A 96 -18.69 -10.99 -10.40
CA ARG A 96 -19.62 -9.86 -10.27
C ARG A 96 -18.91 -8.59 -9.79
N LYS A 97 -17.94 -8.70 -8.88
CA LYS A 97 -17.20 -7.53 -8.36
C LYS A 97 -16.27 -6.96 -9.44
N LEU A 98 -15.65 -7.81 -10.25
CA LEU A 98 -14.82 -7.39 -11.37
C LEU A 98 -15.66 -6.65 -12.42
N SER A 99 -16.78 -7.23 -12.84
CA SER A 99 -17.71 -6.59 -13.78
C SER A 99 -18.18 -5.22 -13.28
N ALA A 100 -18.61 -5.14 -12.02
CA ALA A 100 -19.09 -3.88 -11.45
C ALA A 100 -17.99 -2.81 -11.39
N ARG A 101 -16.75 -3.20 -11.08
CA ARG A 101 -15.61 -2.27 -11.06
C ARG A 101 -15.22 -1.80 -12.46
N ALA A 102 -15.15 -2.73 -13.40
CA ALA A 102 -14.84 -2.46 -14.81
C ALA A 102 -15.85 -1.50 -15.42
N GLN A 103 -17.15 -1.75 -15.25
CA GLN A 103 -18.22 -0.88 -15.75
C GLN A 103 -18.22 0.50 -15.09
N LYS A 104 -17.94 0.59 -13.78
CA LYS A 104 -17.75 1.88 -13.11
C LYS A 104 -16.56 2.65 -13.68
N ALA A 105 -15.43 1.99 -13.94
CA ALA A 105 -14.27 2.62 -14.54
C ALA A 105 -14.55 3.09 -15.98
N ALA A 106 -15.31 2.32 -16.76
CA ALA A 106 -15.74 2.69 -18.11
C ALA A 106 -16.70 3.88 -18.11
N ALA A 107 -17.55 4.02 -17.09
CA ALA A 107 -18.50 5.12 -16.97
C ALA A 107 -17.83 6.46 -16.56
N LEU A 108 -16.58 6.45 -16.11
CA LEU A 108 -15.84 7.67 -15.80
C LEU A 108 -15.44 8.41 -17.08
N LYS A 109 -15.53 9.74 -17.02
CA LYS A 109 -14.93 10.64 -18.02
C LYS A 109 -13.41 10.44 -18.05
N ASP A 110 -12.80 10.65 -19.20
CA ASP A 110 -11.36 10.44 -19.41
C ASP A 110 -10.49 11.20 -18.41
N ASP A 111 -10.79 12.48 -18.16
CA ASP A 111 -10.03 13.32 -17.22
C ASP A 111 -10.11 12.80 -15.78
N ALA A 112 -11.33 12.46 -15.33
CA ALA A 112 -11.56 11.92 -13.99
C ALA A 112 -10.87 10.55 -13.82
N PHE A 113 -10.87 9.71 -14.85
CA PHE A 113 -10.15 8.44 -14.82
C PHE A 113 -8.63 8.66 -14.78
N ALA A 114 -8.10 9.60 -15.55
CA ALA A 114 -6.68 9.92 -15.58
C ALA A 114 -6.19 10.45 -14.22
N GLU A 115 -6.98 11.30 -13.55
CA GLU A 115 -6.71 11.78 -12.20
C GLU A 115 -6.63 10.63 -11.20
N ILE A 116 -7.62 9.72 -11.20
CA ILE A 116 -7.63 8.54 -10.31
C ILE A 116 -6.42 7.64 -10.56
N VAL A 117 -6.02 7.43 -11.82
CA VAL A 117 -4.82 6.65 -12.17
C VAL A 117 -3.55 7.32 -11.65
N SER A 118 -3.43 8.64 -11.86
CA SER A 118 -2.29 9.43 -11.38
C SER A 118 -2.16 9.39 -9.85
N ASP A 119 -3.29 9.49 -9.14
CA ASP A 119 -3.35 9.40 -7.68
C ASP A 119 -2.95 8.02 -7.16
N VAL A 120 -3.41 6.95 -7.82
CA VAL A 120 -3.00 5.57 -7.48
C VAL A 120 -1.50 5.41 -7.70
N ARG A 121 -0.98 5.87 -8.84
CA ARG A 121 0.45 5.81 -9.17
C ARG A 121 1.30 6.53 -8.13
N THR A 122 0.92 7.77 -7.81
CA THR A 122 1.62 8.60 -6.81
C THR A 122 1.63 7.95 -5.44
N ARG A 123 0.52 7.33 -5.00
CA ARG A 123 0.47 6.58 -3.73
C ARG A 123 1.40 5.38 -3.70
N ILE A 124 1.48 4.62 -4.80
CA ILE A 124 2.36 3.44 -4.87
C ILE A 124 3.83 3.87 -4.84
N VAL A 125 4.20 4.87 -5.62
CA VAL A 125 5.59 5.36 -5.72
C VAL A 125 6.04 6.01 -4.40
N SER A 126 5.22 6.89 -3.83
CA SER A 126 5.52 7.57 -2.56
C SER A 126 5.60 6.61 -1.37
N GLY A 127 5.07 5.39 -1.48
CA GLY A 127 4.96 4.45 -0.37
C GLY A 127 4.04 4.96 0.75
N GLY A 128 3.32 6.06 0.51
CA GLY A 128 2.46 6.71 1.46
C GLY A 128 1.03 6.21 1.31
N ALA A 129 0.55 5.52 2.34
CA ALA A 129 -0.88 5.43 2.60
C ALA A 129 -1.41 6.83 2.94
N HIS A 130 -1.63 7.68 1.93
CA HIS A 130 -2.60 8.75 2.09
C HIS A 130 -3.97 8.06 2.16
N GLN A 131 -4.58 8.08 3.36
CA GLN A 131 -5.98 7.74 3.53
C GLN A 131 -6.80 8.70 2.67
N LEU A 132 -7.12 8.29 1.45
CA LEU A 132 -8.26 8.84 0.73
C LEU A 132 -9.47 8.43 1.54
N ASN A 133 -9.97 9.33 2.37
CA ASN A 133 -11.29 9.22 2.97
C ASN A 133 -12.32 9.27 1.83
N PRO A 134 -13.00 8.17 1.46
CA PRO A 134 -14.00 8.23 0.40
C PRO A 134 -15.35 8.77 0.92
N ASN A 135 -15.40 9.38 2.11
CA ASN A 135 -16.62 9.62 2.89
C ASN A 135 -16.74 11.05 3.45
N SER A 136 -16.30 12.09 2.74
CA SER A 136 -16.61 13.49 3.14
C SER A 136 -18.05 13.93 2.83
N ALA A 137 -18.91 13.02 2.37
CA ALA A 137 -20.35 13.26 2.27
C ALA A 137 -21.11 12.49 3.38
N THR A 138 -21.42 13.21 4.45
CA THR A 138 -22.64 13.07 5.24
C THR A 138 -22.97 11.67 5.81
N ARG A 139 -22.72 11.48 7.12
CA ARG A 139 -23.71 10.99 8.12
C ARG A 139 -23.06 10.82 9.49
N GLY A 140 -23.54 11.59 10.46
CA GLY A 140 -23.28 11.37 11.88
C GLY A 140 -23.99 10.10 12.38
N GLY A 141 -23.46 9.54 13.47
CA GLY A 141 -24.11 8.45 14.20
C GLY A 141 -23.16 7.43 14.84
N SER A 142 -22.53 7.86 15.94
CA SER A 142 -22.11 7.15 17.16
C SER A 142 -21.83 5.61 17.22
N ALA A 143 -20.67 5.33 17.83
CA ALA A 143 -20.40 4.36 18.92
C ALA A 143 -20.39 2.84 18.66
N ALA A 144 -19.18 2.30 18.52
CA ALA A 144 -18.66 1.28 19.43
C ALA A 144 -17.13 1.44 19.47
N SER A 145 -16.58 1.63 20.66
CA SER A 145 -15.15 1.81 20.92
C SER A 145 -14.36 0.56 20.58
N ASP A 146 -13.78 0.54 19.38
CA ASP A 146 -12.64 -0.32 19.07
C ASP A 146 -11.40 0.59 19.18
N GLU A 147 -10.92 0.78 20.41
CA GLU A 147 -9.68 1.53 20.63
C GLU A 147 -8.55 0.77 19.93
N SER A 148 -8.20 1.24 18.74
CA SER A 148 -7.11 0.69 17.99
C SER A 148 -5.85 0.77 18.85
N LEU A 149 -5.07 -0.31 18.88
CA LEU A 149 -3.81 -0.36 19.62
C LEU A 149 -2.86 0.80 19.24
N PHE A 150 -3.12 1.44 18.09
CA PHE A 150 -2.38 2.57 17.52
C PHE A 150 -2.83 3.96 18.02
N ASP A 151 -3.98 4.05 18.69
CA ASP A 151 -4.49 5.29 19.30
C ASP A 151 -4.04 5.47 20.77
N ARG A 152 -3.40 4.45 21.35
CA ARG A 152 -2.80 4.56 22.69
C ARG A 152 -1.63 5.56 22.68
N PRO A 153 -1.64 6.59 23.56
CA PRO A 153 -0.53 7.50 23.70
C PRO A 153 0.67 6.80 24.37
N LEU A 154 1.88 7.08 23.89
CA LEU A 154 3.12 6.78 24.60
C LEU A 154 3.26 7.69 25.83
N LEU A 155 4.22 7.39 26.70
CA LEU A 155 4.56 8.18 27.90
C LEU A 155 4.85 9.67 27.60
N ASP A 156 5.26 10.00 26.38
CA ASP A 156 5.52 11.36 25.90
C ASP A 156 4.26 12.04 25.30
N GLY A 157 3.10 11.40 25.37
CA GLY A 157 1.82 11.86 24.82
C GLY A 157 1.66 11.62 23.31
N THR A 158 2.67 11.08 22.62
CA THR A 158 2.61 10.83 21.18
C THR A 158 1.78 9.59 20.87
N ARG A 159 0.86 9.65 19.91
CA ARG A 159 0.12 8.45 19.46
C ARG A 159 0.99 7.56 18.58
N ILE A 160 0.90 6.25 18.78
CA ILE A 160 1.68 5.24 18.04
C ILE A 160 1.46 5.38 16.52
N GLY A 161 0.22 5.63 16.09
CA GLY A 161 -0.11 5.83 14.67
C GLY A 161 0.54 7.05 14.00
N ASN A 162 1.00 8.04 14.76
CA ASN A 162 1.61 9.28 14.25
C ASN A 162 3.14 9.24 14.20
N VAL A 163 3.75 8.13 14.63
CA VAL A 163 5.21 8.05 14.63
C VAL A 163 5.71 7.73 13.22
N ARG A 164 6.34 8.72 12.57
CA ARG A 164 7.03 8.50 11.29
C ARG A 164 8.05 7.37 11.47
N LEU A 165 7.95 6.31 10.67
CA LEU A 165 8.82 5.12 10.73
C LEU A 165 10.32 5.46 10.76
N GLY A 166 10.74 6.53 10.08
CA GLY A 166 12.13 7.02 10.13
C GLY A 166 12.56 7.54 11.51
N LYS A 167 11.66 8.19 12.27
CA LYS A 167 11.92 8.60 13.66
C LYS A 167 11.93 7.42 14.62
N LEU A 168 11.07 6.42 14.37
CA LEU A 168 11.04 5.18 15.16
C LEU A 168 12.34 4.38 14.97
N ARG A 169 12.83 4.30 13.73
CA ARG A 169 14.12 3.67 13.42
C ARG A 169 15.28 4.37 14.12
N GLY A 170 15.32 5.71 14.10
CA GLY A 170 16.32 6.48 14.85
C GLY A 170 16.25 6.25 16.37
N ARG A 171 15.05 6.15 16.95
CA ARG A 171 14.89 5.82 18.38
C ARG A 171 15.34 4.38 18.70
N ILE A 172 15.06 3.43 17.82
CA ILE A 172 15.52 2.03 17.98
C ILE A 172 17.04 1.97 17.89
N GLU A 173 17.65 2.66 16.92
CA GLU A 173 19.12 2.72 16.77
C GLU A 173 19.78 3.39 17.99
N ALA A 174 19.17 4.45 18.54
CA ALA A 174 19.62 5.08 19.77
C ALA A 174 19.52 4.16 21.00
N LEU A 175 18.38 3.47 21.19
CA LEU A 175 18.20 2.51 22.29
C LEU A 175 19.15 1.32 22.18
N VAL A 176 19.44 0.86 20.97
CA VAL A 176 20.44 -0.21 20.75
C VAL A 176 21.85 0.28 21.10
N ALA A 177 22.19 1.54 20.81
CA ALA A 177 23.46 2.12 21.22
C ALA A 177 23.57 2.27 22.74
N GLU A 178 22.49 2.71 23.40
CA GLU A 178 22.42 2.83 24.85
C GLU A 178 22.52 1.48 25.55
N ALA A 179 21.81 0.46 25.05
CA ALA A 179 21.91 -0.90 25.57
C ALA A 179 23.32 -1.49 25.40
N LYS A 180 24.01 -1.20 24.28
CA LYS A 180 25.42 -1.60 24.09
C LYS A 180 26.36 -0.89 25.05
N LEU A 181 26.11 0.39 25.36
CA LEU A 181 26.89 1.13 26.34
C LEU A 181 26.71 0.55 27.75
N LEU A 182 25.47 0.27 28.14
CA LEU A 182 25.16 -0.37 29.42
C LEU A 182 25.75 -1.78 29.52
N GLN A 183 25.74 -2.55 28.44
CA GLN A 183 26.40 -3.85 28.38
C GLN A 183 27.92 -3.70 28.54
N ALA A 184 28.55 -2.74 27.86
CA ALA A 184 29.97 -2.47 28.00
C ALA A 184 30.33 -2.02 29.43
N ILE A 185 29.51 -1.20 30.07
CA ILE A 185 29.67 -0.81 31.48
C ILE A 185 29.50 -2.03 32.38
N HIS A 186 28.49 -2.86 32.17
CA HIS A 186 28.28 -4.09 32.91
C HIS A 186 29.48 -5.04 32.77
N ASP A 187 30.01 -5.22 31.57
CA ASP A 187 31.15 -6.11 31.32
C ASP A 187 32.45 -5.53 31.92
N HIS A 188 32.56 -4.21 32.03
CA HIS A 188 33.69 -3.53 32.68
C HIS A 188 33.59 -3.53 34.21
N VAL A 189 32.38 -3.46 34.76
CA VAL A 189 32.12 -3.48 36.21
C VAL A 189 32.02 -4.92 36.74
N GLY A 190 31.62 -5.87 35.91
CA GLY A 190 31.38 -7.28 36.25
C GLY A 190 32.63 -8.13 36.50
N GLY A 191 33.82 -7.54 36.51
CA GLY A 191 35.09 -8.23 36.79
C GLY A 191 35.57 -8.17 38.24
N SER A 192 35.14 -7.19 39.04
CA SER A 192 35.63 -7.02 40.41
C SER A 192 34.52 -6.48 41.31
N GLY A 193 34.19 -7.25 42.36
CA GLY A 193 33.06 -7.03 43.26
C GLY A 193 33.09 -5.78 44.15
N ASP A 194 33.66 -4.66 43.70
CA ASP A 194 33.75 -3.39 44.44
C ASP A 194 33.58 -2.15 43.52
N GLY A 195 32.65 -2.24 42.56
CA GLY A 195 32.47 -1.25 41.48
C GLY A 195 31.94 0.14 41.87
N LEU A 196 31.39 0.34 43.07
CA LEU A 196 30.83 1.63 43.48
C LEU A 196 31.87 2.64 43.97
N ALA A 197 33.04 2.18 44.43
CA ALA A 197 34.10 3.06 44.91
C ALA A 197 34.85 3.77 43.75
N THR A 198 34.90 3.15 42.57
CA THR A 198 35.80 3.58 41.48
C THR A 198 35.23 4.71 40.61
N VAL A 199 33.90 4.79 40.47
CA VAL A 199 33.25 5.86 39.67
C VAL A 199 33.30 7.20 40.40
N ALA A 200 33.13 7.19 41.74
CA ALA A 200 33.27 8.38 42.56
C ALA A 200 34.71 8.93 42.59
N SER A 201 35.73 8.06 42.47
CA SER A 201 37.13 8.50 42.41
C SER A 201 37.61 8.91 41.02
N ALA A 202 36.92 8.52 39.94
CA ALA A 202 37.35 8.75 38.56
C ALA A 202 36.87 10.08 37.95
N ILE A 203 35.89 10.73 38.58
CA ILE A 203 35.42 12.04 38.14
C ILE A 203 36.02 13.07 39.08
N SER A 204 37.13 13.69 38.67
CA SER A 204 37.67 14.83 39.40
C SER A 204 36.60 15.93 39.48
N GLU A 205 36.49 16.56 40.65
CA GLU A 205 35.51 17.60 40.97
C GLU A 205 35.47 18.73 39.91
N HIS A 206 36.61 18.94 39.24
CA HIS A 206 36.79 19.87 38.12
C HIS A 206 35.96 19.53 36.87
N LYS A 207 35.74 18.24 36.56
CA LYS A 207 34.95 17.82 35.37
C LYS A 207 33.45 17.91 35.60
N LEU A 208 32.99 17.79 36.85
CA LEU A 208 31.58 17.99 37.19
C LEU A 208 31.19 19.46 37.07
N GLN A 209 32.08 20.39 37.41
CA GLN A 209 31.83 21.82 37.24
C GLN A 209 31.74 22.24 35.77
N GLU A 210 32.56 21.66 34.88
CA GLU A 210 32.46 21.89 33.43
C GLU A 210 31.14 21.41 32.82
N ILE A 211 30.62 20.27 33.26
CA ILE A 211 29.36 19.71 32.74
C ILE A 211 28.15 20.51 33.25
N VAL A 212 28.21 21.01 34.48
CA VAL A 212 27.12 21.81 35.08
C VAL A 212 27.10 23.25 34.53
N LEU A 213 28.26 23.83 34.22
CA LEU A 213 28.36 25.20 33.68
C LEU A 213 28.33 25.28 32.15
N GLY A 214 28.45 24.16 31.45
CA GLY A 214 28.34 24.09 29.98
C GLY A 214 26.91 23.98 29.44
N ILE A 215 25.90 24.16 30.30
CA ILE A 215 24.48 24.23 29.94
C ILE A 215 23.99 25.67 30.19
N GLU A 216 24.49 26.61 29.37
CA GLU A 216 23.83 27.89 29.08
C GLU A 216 23.82 28.14 27.57
#